data_AF-A0A5P1V206-F1
#
_entry.id   AF-A0A5P1V206-F1
#
_cell.length_a   1.000
_cell.length_b   1.000
_cell.length_c   1.000
_cell.angle_alpha   90.00
_cell.angle_beta   90.00
_cell.angle_gamma   90.00
#
_symmetry.space_group_name_H-M   'P 1'
#
loop_
_entity.id
_entity.type
_entity.pdbx_description
1 polymer ?
#
loop_
_entity_poly.entity_id
_entity_poly.type
_entity_poly.pdbx_seq_one_letter_code
_entity_poly.pdbx_strand_id
1 'polypeptide(L)'
;MQVRPIAKPQKARLENLAVVLVNPMYSENIGAAARACANFGVPNLIVVNPESLDEEKMKAMATKAGIPIIESMQVFPDLESALKDFRYVVGTTARLGRRRMVYHTPKEIAPYLCELSVNNRIAILFGNERFGLSNEDLGLCDKVVTIPTTEHASLNVAQAVVIILYEIFQHAGEPVFPKPQLATQHELSIMYKIIEATLATIDYIPHENQVLWLTNIRRFLSRLELTSKEVKIIQGFCRQLLWALGKEIKLSSQEEKEPQSDRSEETYQTDKPS
;
A
#
# COMPACT_ATOMS: atom_id res chain seq x y z
N MET A 1 -39.83 -11.68 -4.26
CA MET A 1 -38.47 -11.88 -4.81
C MET A 1 -37.49 -11.57 -3.70
N GLN A 2 -36.90 -12.62 -3.10
CA GLN A 2 -36.03 -12.49 -1.93
C GLN A 2 -34.71 -11.85 -2.34
N VAL A 3 -34.49 -10.62 -1.87
CA VAL A 3 -33.19 -9.96 -1.87
C VAL A 3 -32.42 -10.51 -0.68
N ARG A 4 -31.30 -11.20 -0.93
CA ARG A 4 -30.35 -11.58 0.13
C ARG A 4 -29.47 -10.37 0.44
N PRO A 5 -29.34 -9.93 1.70
CA PRO A 5 -28.32 -8.97 2.06
C PRO A 5 -26.97 -9.70 2.14
N ILE A 6 -25.99 -9.31 1.31
CA ILE A 6 -24.60 -9.74 1.43
C ILE A 6 -23.80 -8.52 1.93
N ALA A 7 -23.41 -8.52 3.20
CA ALA A 7 -22.35 -7.67 3.74
C ALA A 7 -21.81 -8.36 5.01
N LYS A 8 -20.50 -8.53 5.27
CA LYS A 8 -19.27 -7.96 4.69
C LYS A 8 -18.12 -9.02 4.72
N PRO A 9 -17.18 -8.98 3.75
CA PRO A 9 -15.76 -9.10 4.07
C PRO A 9 -15.04 -7.80 3.71
N GLN A 10 -14.08 -7.39 4.53
CA GLN A 10 -13.11 -6.35 4.18
C GLN A 10 -12.10 -7.02 3.21
N LYS A 11 -12.55 -7.28 1.97
CA LYS A 11 -11.94 -7.94 0.78
C LYS A 11 -11.16 -9.28 0.94
N ALA A 12 -10.63 -9.64 2.10
CA ALA A 12 -9.91 -10.90 2.35
C ALA A 12 -9.97 -11.35 3.82
N ARG A 13 -9.64 -12.62 4.11
CA ARG A 13 -9.32 -13.12 5.46
C ARG A 13 -7.88 -13.62 5.50
N LEU A 14 -6.98 -12.76 5.97
CA LEU A 14 -5.54 -13.06 6.00
C LEU A 14 -5.18 -14.23 6.94
N GLU A 15 -6.00 -14.46 7.97
CA GLU A 15 -5.93 -15.64 8.86
C GLU A 15 -6.13 -16.98 8.15
N ASN A 16 -6.71 -16.99 6.95
CA ASN A 16 -6.90 -18.19 6.15
C ASN A 16 -5.76 -18.41 5.14
N LEU A 17 -4.81 -17.48 5.05
CA LEU A 17 -3.62 -17.63 4.22
C LEU A 17 -2.49 -18.23 5.05
N ALA A 18 -1.70 -19.11 4.44
CA ALA A 18 -0.46 -19.62 5.04
C ALA A 18 0.70 -19.50 4.07
N VAL A 19 1.82 -18.99 4.58
CA VAL A 19 3.11 -19.07 3.91
C VAL A 19 3.72 -20.42 4.25
N VAL A 20 4.05 -21.21 3.23
CA VAL A 20 4.62 -22.54 3.38
C VAL A 20 6.03 -22.55 2.77
N LEU A 21 7.05 -22.68 3.61
CA LEU A 21 8.44 -22.81 3.17
C LEU A 21 8.79 -24.29 3.03
N VAL A 22 9.16 -24.72 1.82
CA VAL A 22 9.46 -26.12 1.49
C VAL A 22 10.96 -26.32 1.38
N ASN A 23 11.51 -27.20 2.21
CA ASN A 23 12.93 -27.52 2.31
C ASN A 23 13.84 -26.30 2.53
N PRO A 24 13.52 -25.32 3.41
CA PRO A 24 14.39 -24.16 3.60
C PRO A 24 15.76 -24.58 4.13
N MET A 25 16.82 -24.05 3.51
CA MET A 25 18.19 -24.40 3.87
C MET A 25 18.73 -23.59 5.05
N TYR A 26 18.23 -22.36 5.23
CA TYR A 26 18.75 -21.40 6.21
C TYR A 26 17.67 -20.92 7.16
N SER A 27 17.91 -21.07 8.47
CA SER A 27 16.99 -20.61 9.52
C SER A 27 16.76 -19.09 9.46
N GLU A 28 17.74 -18.32 9.01
CA GLU A 28 17.64 -16.89 8.75
C GLU A 28 16.50 -16.53 7.79
N ASN A 29 16.27 -17.36 6.77
CA ASN A 29 15.20 -17.15 5.81
C ASN A 29 13.82 -17.48 6.39
N ILE A 30 13.72 -18.45 7.29
CA ILE A 30 12.50 -18.72 8.06
C ILE A 30 12.16 -17.50 8.92
N GLY A 31 13.15 -16.97 9.64
CA GLY A 31 12.98 -15.74 10.43
C GLY A 31 12.57 -14.54 9.58
N ALA A 32 13.21 -14.33 8.43
CA ALA A 32 12.86 -13.24 7.51
C ALA A 32 11.45 -13.41 6.90
N ALA A 33 11.02 -14.64 6.62
CA ALA A 33 9.65 -14.93 6.18
C ALA A 33 8.63 -14.68 7.31
N ALA A 34 8.95 -15.05 8.55
CA ALA A 34 8.12 -14.74 9.72
C ALA A 34 7.94 -13.22 9.91
N ARG A 35 9.00 -12.44 9.69
CA ARG A 35 8.91 -10.97 9.66
C ARG A 35 7.98 -10.47 8.57
N ALA A 36 8.07 -11.03 7.37
CA ALA A 36 7.19 -10.65 6.26
C ALA A 36 5.72 -10.95 6.58
N CYS A 37 5.45 -12.14 7.12
CA CYS A 37 4.13 -12.56 7.60
C CYS A 37 3.55 -11.54 8.60
N ALA A 38 4.33 -11.14 9.61
CA ALA A 38 3.93 -10.14 10.59
C ALA A 38 3.66 -8.75 9.96
N ASN A 39 4.51 -8.30 9.03
CA ASN A 39 4.34 -7.01 8.37
C ASN A 39 3.06 -6.90 7.54
N PHE A 40 2.59 -8.01 6.96
CA PHE A 40 1.43 -8.05 6.08
C PHE A 40 0.21 -8.74 6.70
N GLY A 41 0.23 -9.01 8.00
CA GLY A 41 -0.92 -9.53 8.75
C GLY A 41 -1.32 -10.95 8.40
N VAL A 42 -0.39 -11.78 7.90
CA VAL A 42 -0.60 -13.21 7.66
C VAL A 42 -0.03 -13.98 8.84
N PRO A 43 -0.86 -14.58 9.72
CA PRO A 43 -0.36 -15.16 10.97
C PRO A 43 0.23 -16.57 10.80
N ASN A 44 -0.11 -17.28 9.71
CA ASN A 44 0.27 -18.68 9.57
C ASN A 44 1.56 -18.84 8.77
N LEU A 45 2.61 -19.29 9.45
CA LEU A 45 3.84 -19.77 8.83
C LEU A 45 3.94 -21.28 9.03
N ILE A 46 4.18 -22.00 7.94
CA ILE A 46 4.39 -23.44 7.92
C ILE A 46 5.78 -23.71 7.31
N VAL A 47 6.52 -24.61 7.93
CA VAL A 47 7.85 -25.02 7.48
C VAL A 47 7.85 -26.52 7.24
N VAL A 48 8.19 -26.93 6.02
CA VAL A 48 8.20 -28.33 5.59
C VAL A 48 9.64 -28.78 5.41
N ASN A 49 10.02 -29.85 6.12
CA ASN A 49 11.32 -30.50 6.06
C ASN A 49 12.52 -29.53 6.07
N PRO A 50 12.67 -28.67 7.09
CA PRO A 50 13.77 -27.71 7.17
C PRO A 50 15.11 -28.41 7.39
N GLU A 51 16.17 -27.90 6.75
CA GLU A 51 17.54 -28.39 6.99
C GLU A 51 18.04 -27.99 8.41
N SER A 52 17.59 -26.83 8.90
CA SER A 52 17.95 -26.31 10.22
C SER A 52 16.86 -25.41 10.81
N LEU A 53 16.67 -25.52 12.13
CA LEU A 53 15.75 -24.71 12.94
C LEU A 53 16.50 -24.03 14.09
N ASP A 54 17.59 -23.34 13.78
CA ASP A 54 18.33 -22.55 14.76
C ASP A 54 17.48 -21.34 15.22
N GLU A 55 16.98 -21.42 16.45
CA GLU A 55 16.05 -20.44 17.01
C GLU A 55 16.67 -19.05 17.15
N GLU A 56 17.96 -18.96 17.51
CA GLU A 56 18.64 -17.67 17.65
C GLU A 56 18.73 -16.96 16.29
N LYS A 57 19.07 -17.70 15.24
CA LYS A 57 19.14 -17.18 13.87
C LYS A 57 17.77 -16.77 13.33
N MET A 58 16.73 -17.57 13.59
CA MET A 58 15.37 -17.22 13.20
C MET A 58 14.92 -15.92 13.89
N LYS A 59 15.07 -15.84 15.23
CA LYS A 59 14.64 -14.68 16.01
C LYS A 59 15.42 -13.41 15.64
N ALA A 60 16.72 -13.54 15.33
CA ALA A 60 17.55 -12.42 14.88
C ALA A 60 16.99 -11.78 13.59
N MET A 61 16.48 -12.59 12.66
CA MET A 61 15.94 -12.10 11.38
C MET A 61 14.46 -11.67 11.45
N ALA A 62 13.68 -12.24 12.37
CA ALA A 62 12.25 -12.00 12.47
C ALA A 62 11.87 -10.62 13.03
N THR A 63 12.76 -9.97 13.78
CA THR A 63 12.46 -8.78 14.62
C THR A 63 11.35 -9.04 15.65
N LYS A 64 11.08 -8.09 16.55
CA LYS A 64 10.07 -8.26 17.61
C LYS A 64 8.68 -8.65 17.08
N ALA A 65 8.28 -8.14 15.92
CA ALA A 65 6.97 -8.39 15.34
C ALA A 65 6.82 -9.83 14.77
N GLY A 66 7.91 -10.44 14.31
CA GLY A 66 7.89 -11.78 13.74
C GLY A 66 8.10 -12.91 14.76
N ILE A 67 8.51 -12.60 16.00
CA ILE A 67 8.71 -13.61 17.05
C ILE A 67 7.42 -14.43 17.32
N PRO A 68 6.24 -13.82 17.49
CA PRO A 68 5.00 -14.60 17.70
C PRO A 68 4.68 -15.55 16.54
N ILE A 69 5.06 -15.18 15.31
CA ILE A 69 4.89 -16.02 14.12
C ILE A 69 5.82 -17.24 14.20
N ILE A 70 7.08 -17.07 14.62
CA ILE A 70 7.99 -18.20 14.85
C ILE A 70 7.45 -19.11 15.96
N GLU A 71 6.99 -18.55 17.07
CA GLU A 71 6.52 -19.32 18.23
C GLU A 71 5.26 -20.14 17.93
N SER A 72 4.44 -19.69 16.97
CA SER A 72 3.23 -20.38 16.52
C SER A 72 3.39 -21.14 15.21
N MET A 73 4.58 -21.10 14.59
CA MET A 73 4.80 -21.76 13.30
C MET A 73 4.66 -23.28 13.43
N GLN A 74 4.14 -23.90 12.38
CA GLN A 74 3.99 -25.35 12.35
C GLN A 74 5.11 -25.96 11.50
N VAL A 75 5.68 -27.07 11.97
CA VAL A 75 6.72 -27.80 11.25
C VAL A 75 6.20 -29.18 10.86
N PHE A 76 6.34 -29.53 9.58
CA PHE A 76 5.92 -30.82 9.04
C PHE A 76 7.08 -31.55 8.37
N PRO A 77 7.10 -32.90 8.37
CA PRO A 77 8.14 -33.67 7.72
C PRO A 77 7.97 -33.75 6.19
N ASP A 78 6.76 -33.52 5.67
CA ASP A 78 6.45 -33.64 4.25
C ASP A 78 5.33 -32.68 3.83
N LEU A 79 5.26 -32.42 2.53
CA LEU A 79 4.33 -31.42 2.00
C LEU A 79 2.87 -31.91 2.02
N GLU A 80 2.63 -33.20 1.82
CA GLU A 80 1.27 -33.76 1.84
C GLU A 80 0.62 -33.59 3.22
N SER A 81 1.37 -33.84 4.29
CA SER A 81 0.90 -33.67 5.67
C SER A 81 0.63 -32.21 6.00
N ALA A 82 1.47 -31.28 5.54
CA ALA A 82 1.25 -29.84 5.70
C ALA A 82 0.01 -29.33 4.97
N LEU A 83 -0.36 -29.93 3.82
CA LEU A 83 -1.44 -29.44 2.96
C LEU A 83 -2.83 -30.00 3.26
N LYS A 84 -2.96 -30.99 4.17
CA LYS A 84 -4.22 -31.74 4.41
C LYS A 84 -5.47 -30.87 4.63
N ASP A 85 -5.32 -29.74 5.30
CA ASP A 85 -6.45 -28.87 5.66
C ASP A 85 -6.67 -27.69 4.71
N PHE A 86 -5.84 -27.57 3.67
CA PHE A 86 -5.92 -26.50 2.70
C PHE A 86 -6.89 -26.87 1.56
N ARG A 87 -7.63 -25.87 1.09
CA ARG A 87 -8.61 -26.02 0.00
C ARG A 87 -8.10 -25.49 -1.33
N TYR A 88 -6.99 -24.75 -1.29
CA TYR A 88 -6.35 -24.19 -2.46
C TYR A 88 -4.85 -24.00 -2.23
N VAL A 89 -4.05 -24.35 -3.23
CA VAL A 89 -2.59 -24.40 -3.13
C VAL A 89 -1.96 -23.65 -4.29
N VAL A 90 -1.07 -22.71 -3.97
CA VAL A 90 -0.39 -21.86 -4.93
C VAL A 90 1.11 -22.09 -4.85
N GLY A 91 1.72 -22.52 -5.95
CA GLY A 91 3.17 -22.68 -6.07
C GLY A 91 3.84 -21.41 -6.58
N THR A 92 5.02 -21.05 -6.04
CA THR A 92 5.85 -19.98 -6.60
C THR A 92 7.02 -20.55 -7.40
N THR A 93 7.29 -20.00 -8.57
CA THR A 93 8.43 -20.43 -9.40
C THR A 93 8.97 -19.33 -10.29
N ALA A 94 10.29 -19.31 -10.48
CA ALA A 94 10.95 -18.50 -11.50
C ALA A 94 10.93 -19.16 -12.89
N ARG A 95 10.58 -20.45 -12.98
CA ARG A 95 10.68 -21.23 -14.23
C ARG A 95 9.36 -21.23 -14.99
N LEU A 96 9.39 -20.68 -16.21
CA LEU A 96 8.32 -20.83 -17.18
C LEU A 96 8.45 -22.22 -17.85
N GLY A 97 7.77 -23.21 -17.28
CA GLY A 97 7.68 -24.55 -17.83
C GLY A 97 6.82 -24.62 -19.10
N ARG A 98 7.17 -25.52 -20.03
CA ARG A 98 6.39 -25.78 -21.26
C ARG A 98 5.09 -26.56 -21.02
N ARG A 99 4.92 -27.18 -19.85
CA ARG A 99 3.76 -28.02 -19.52
C ARG A 99 2.70 -27.21 -18.76
N ARG A 100 1.68 -26.74 -19.51
CA ARG A 100 0.27 -26.51 -19.14
C ARG A 100 -0.11 -25.88 -17.78
N MET A 101 0.78 -25.26 -17.02
CA MET A 101 0.39 -24.45 -15.87
C MET A 101 0.16 -23.01 -16.33
N VAL A 102 -1.02 -22.48 -16.03
CA VAL A 102 -1.32 -21.06 -16.28
C VAL A 102 -0.51 -20.26 -15.27
N TYR A 103 0.47 -19.50 -15.77
CA TYR A 103 1.29 -18.61 -14.96
C TYR A 103 0.50 -17.33 -14.67
N HIS A 104 0.47 -16.95 -13.40
CA HIS A 104 -0.03 -15.66 -12.96
C HIS A 104 1.14 -14.85 -12.39
N THR A 105 1.11 -13.55 -12.57
CA THR A 105 1.93 -12.63 -11.79
C THR A 105 1.33 -12.45 -10.39
N PRO A 106 2.11 -12.02 -9.39
CA PRO A 106 1.60 -11.67 -8.06
C PRO A 106 0.39 -10.72 -8.11
N LYS A 107 0.47 -9.72 -8.98
CA LYS A 107 -0.60 -8.73 -9.19
C LYS A 107 -1.89 -9.35 -9.75
N GLU A 108 -1.78 -10.32 -10.66
CA GLU A 108 -2.94 -10.97 -11.27
C GLU A 108 -3.64 -11.94 -10.32
N ILE A 109 -2.87 -12.66 -9.49
CA ILE A 109 -3.46 -13.68 -8.61
C ILE A 109 -3.99 -13.09 -7.29
N ALA A 110 -3.41 -11.99 -6.80
CA ALA A 110 -3.75 -11.42 -5.49
C ALA A 110 -5.25 -11.13 -5.28
N PRO A 111 -5.99 -10.50 -6.23
CA PRO A 111 -7.44 -10.32 -6.09
C PRO A 111 -8.18 -11.64 -5.89
N TYR A 112 -7.81 -12.65 -6.68
CA TYR A 112 -8.44 -13.96 -6.64
C TYR A 112 -8.18 -14.69 -5.31
N LEU A 113 -6.94 -14.63 -4.78
CA LEU A 113 -6.63 -15.20 -3.47
C LEU A 113 -7.35 -14.48 -2.34
N CYS A 114 -7.48 -13.16 -2.41
CA CYS A 114 -8.23 -12.36 -1.44
C CYS A 114 -9.70 -12.82 -1.36
N GLU A 115 -10.38 -12.91 -2.50
CA GLU A 115 -11.78 -13.36 -2.56
C GLU A 115 -11.93 -14.81 -2.05
N LEU A 116 -11.04 -15.71 -2.49
CA LEU A 116 -11.10 -17.11 -2.13
C LEU A 116 -10.83 -17.34 -0.63
N SER A 117 -9.94 -16.54 -0.04
CA SER A 117 -9.55 -16.64 1.37
C SER A 117 -10.72 -16.43 2.34
N VAL A 118 -11.81 -15.79 1.91
CA VAL A 118 -12.98 -15.52 2.77
C VAL A 118 -13.56 -16.81 3.36
N ASN A 119 -13.56 -17.90 2.60
CA ASN A 119 -14.16 -19.18 2.99
C ASN A 119 -13.21 -20.38 2.90
N ASN A 120 -11.98 -20.18 2.43
CA ASN A 120 -11.05 -21.27 2.12
C ASN A 120 -9.68 -20.99 2.75
N ARG A 121 -9.09 -22.03 3.34
CA ARG A 121 -7.67 -22.01 3.71
C ARG A 121 -6.82 -22.15 2.45
N ILE A 122 -5.86 -21.24 2.27
CA ILE A 122 -4.99 -21.18 1.09
C ILE A 122 -3.53 -21.31 1.51
N ALA A 123 -2.81 -22.25 0.90
CA ALA A 123 -1.37 -22.41 1.08
C ALA A 123 -0.62 -21.74 -0.08
N ILE A 124 0.38 -20.93 0.25
CA ILE A 124 1.29 -20.30 -0.71
C ILE A 124 2.68 -20.87 -0.49
N LEU A 125 3.14 -21.67 -1.44
CA LEU A 125 4.36 -22.45 -1.36
C LEU A 125 5.55 -21.67 -1.92
N PHE A 126 6.64 -21.70 -1.16
CA PHE A 126 7.94 -21.17 -1.53
C PHE A 126 8.97 -22.27 -1.37
N GLY A 127 9.68 -22.56 -2.45
CA GLY A 127 10.71 -23.61 -2.44
C GLY A 127 12.06 -23.12 -1.92
N ASN A 128 13.01 -24.05 -1.89
CA ASN A 128 14.34 -23.77 -1.37
C ASN A 128 15.15 -22.82 -2.26
N GLU A 129 16.22 -22.27 -1.69
CA GLU A 129 17.01 -21.18 -2.25
C GLU A 129 17.84 -21.59 -3.48
N ARG A 130 18.08 -22.89 -3.67
CA ARG A 130 18.91 -23.42 -4.77
C ARG A 130 18.11 -23.90 -5.96
N PHE A 131 17.04 -24.63 -5.71
CA PHE A 131 16.29 -25.37 -6.73
C PHE A 131 14.85 -24.90 -6.86
N GLY A 132 14.34 -24.13 -5.88
CA GLY A 132 12.93 -23.76 -5.80
C GLY A 132 12.05 -24.96 -5.46
N LEU A 133 10.78 -24.89 -5.87
CA LEU A 133 9.85 -26.02 -5.75
C LEU A 133 10.21 -27.09 -6.79
N SER A 134 10.17 -28.35 -6.37
CA SER A 134 10.33 -29.48 -7.28
C SER A 134 9.12 -29.61 -8.21
N ASN A 135 9.24 -30.41 -9.26
CA ASN A 135 8.08 -30.69 -10.13
C ASN A 135 6.98 -31.46 -9.39
N GLU A 136 7.34 -32.24 -8.36
CA GLU A 136 6.40 -32.97 -7.52
C GLU A 136 5.62 -31.99 -6.64
N ASP A 137 6.30 -31.03 -6.00
CA ASP A 137 5.65 -29.96 -5.21
C ASP A 137 4.70 -29.12 -6.08
N LEU A 138 5.15 -28.74 -7.29
CA LEU A 138 4.32 -28.00 -8.25
C LEU A 138 3.14 -28.83 -8.75
N GLY A 139 3.25 -30.15 -8.79
CA GLY A 139 2.16 -31.06 -9.14
C GLY A 139 1.01 -31.08 -8.13
N LEU A 140 1.27 -30.64 -6.89
CA LEU A 140 0.27 -30.49 -5.83
C LEU A 140 -0.42 -29.11 -5.84
N CYS A 141 0.00 -28.19 -6.71
CA CYS A 141 -0.51 -26.82 -6.77
C CYS A 141 -1.70 -26.70 -7.74
N ASP A 142 -2.73 -25.97 -7.33
CA ASP A 142 -3.85 -25.59 -8.21
C ASP A 142 -3.45 -24.51 -9.22
N LYS A 143 -2.56 -23.60 -8.80
CA LYS A 143 -2.00 -22.54 -9.64
C LYS A 143 -0.54 -22.29 -9.33
N VAL A 144 0.13 -21.68 -10.31
CA VAL A 144 1.52 -21.26 -10.19
C VAL A 144 1.65 -19.77 -10.44
N VAL A 145 2.45 -19.15 -9.59
CA VAL A 145 2.77 -17.72 -9.64
C VAL A 145 4.24 -17.54 -9.97
N THR A 146 4.50 -16.62 -10.88
CA THR A 146 5.85 -16.22 -11.25
C THR A 146 6.01 -14.73 -10.99
N ILE A 147 6.96 -14.37 -10.13
CA ILE A 147 7.37 -12.99 -9.93
C ILE A 147 8.20 -12.59 -11.15
N PRO A 148 7.78 -11.59 -11.95
CA PRO A 148 8.55 -11.16 -13.10
C PRO A 148 9.90 -10.59 -12.68
N THR A 149 10.98 -11.10 -13.26
CA THR A 149 12.35 -10.64 -13.02
C THR A 149 13.16 -10.59 -14.32
N THR A 150 14.38 -10.08 -14.28
CA THR A 150 15.33 -10.16 -15.40
C THR A 150 15.89 -11.59 -15.58
N GLU A 151 16.54 -11.87 -16.71
CA GLU A 151 16.93 -13.23 -17.16
C GLU A 151 17.89 -14.01 -16.23
N HIS A 152 18.53 -13.34 -15.25
CA HIS A 152 19.47 -13.95 -14.30
C HIS A 152 19.22 -13.56 -12.85
N ALA A 153 18.02 -13.05 -12.55
CA ALA A 153 17.66 -12.70 -11.18
C ALA A 153 17.31 -13.97 -10.38
N SER A 154 17.90 -14.08 -9.19
CA SER A 154 17.48 -15.03 -8.17
C SER A 154 17.03 -14.23 -6.96
N LEU A 155 15.74 -14.33 -6.63
CA LEU A 155 15.21 -13.72 -5.42
C LEU A 155 15.49 -14.63 -4.24
N ASN A 156 15.91 -14.03 -3.12
CA ASN A 156 15.88 -14.73 -1.86
C ASN A 156 14.42 -15.12 -1.53
N VAL A 157 14.23 -16.27 -0.89
CA VAL A 157 12.89 -16.80 -0.57
C VAL A 157 12.05 -15.80 0.25
N ALA A 158 12.62 -15.11 1.23
CA ALA A 158 11.92 -14.10 2.01
C ALA A 158 11.55 -12.86 1.19
N GLN A 159 12.35 -12.50 0.18
CA GLN A 159 11.99 -11.42 -0.76
C GLN A 159 10.78 -11.82 -1.62
N ALA A 160 10.74 -13.08 -2.08
CA ALA A 160 9.57 -13.60 -2.80
C ALA A 160 8.32 -13.58 -1.92
N VAL A 161 8.44 -13.99 -0.64
CA VAL A 161 7.35 -13.89 0.34
C VAL A 161 6.86 -12.45 0.47
N VAL A 162 7.77 -11.48 0.65
CA VAL A 162 7.41 -10.06 0.75
C VAL A 162 6.63 -9.56 -0.46
N ILE A 163 7.07 -9.88 -1.68
CA ILE A 163 6.39 -9.42 -2.91
C ILE A 163 4.96 -9.98 -3.00
N ILE A 164 4.80 -11.28 -2.74
CA ILE A 164 3.49 -11.94 -2.80
C ILE A 164 2.56 -11.37 -1.73
N LEU A 165 3.04 -11.26 -0.48
CA LEU A 165 2.24 -10.75 0.62
C LEU A 165 1.90 -9.28 0.48
N TYR A 166 2.80 -8.47 -0.09
CA TYR A 166 2.52 -7.06 -0.40
C TYR A 166 1.36 -6.93 -1.39
N GLU A 167 1.37 -7.68 -2.49
CA GLU A 167 0.29 -7.64 -3.48
C GLU A 167 -1.04 -8.11 -2.88
N ILE A 168 -1.02 -9.15 -2.04
CA ILE A 168 -2.21 -9.59 -1.30
C ILE A 168 -2.70 -8.48 -0.37
N PHE A 169 -1.82 -7.88 0.43
CA PHE A 169 -2.18 -6.84 1.39
C PHE A 169 -2.78 -5.59 0.72
N GLN A 170 -2.20 -5.17 -0.41
CA GLN A 170 -2.71 -4.07 -1.24
C GLN A 170 -4.14 -4.31 -1.74
N HIS A 171 -4.55 -5.56 -1.95
CA HIS A 171 -5.89 -5.92 -2.39
C HIS A 171 -6.84 -6.22 -1.22
N ALA A 172 -6.31 -6.76 -0.11
CA ALA A 172 -7.05 -7.06 1.10
C ALA A 172 -7.62 -5.78 1.77
N GLY A 173 -6.93 -4.64 1.63
CA GLY A 173 -7.41 -3.34 2.08
C GLY A 173 -6.85 -2.20 1.24
N GLU A 174 -7.61 -1.11 1.10
CA GLU A 174 -7.09 0.10 0.47
C GLU A 174 -6.25 0.89 1.50
N PRO A 175 -4.95 1.12 1.24
CA PRO A 175 -4.14 1.94 2.13
C PRO A 175 -4.69 3.37 2.13
N VAL A 176 -5.12 3.84 3.30
CA VAL A 176 -5.60 5.20 3.47
C VAL A 176 -4.41 6.11 3.78
N PHE A 177 -3.88 6.74 2.74
CA PHE A 177 -2.92 7.82 2.91
C PHE A 177 -3.65 9.14 3.14
N PRO A 178 -3.21 9.99 4.08
CA PRO A 178 -3.78 11.31 4.25
C PRO A 178 -3.53 12.12 2.97
N LYS A 179 -4.58 12.40 2.21
CA LYS A 179 -4.50 13.29 1.04
C LYS A 179 -4.54 14.73 1.55
N PRO A 180 -3.69 15.63 1.01
CA PRO A 180 -3.73 17.03 1.42
C PRO A 180 -5.08 17.65 1.05
N GLN A 181 -5.58 18.54 1.91
CA GLN A 181 -6.81 19.29 1.62
C GLN A 181 -6.49 20.38 0.60
N LEU A 182 -7.08 20.26 -0.59
CA LEU A 182 -6.95 21.26 -1.64
C LEU A 182 -7.69 22.55 -1.26
N ALA A 183 -7.18 23.67 -1.75
CA ALA A 183 -7.82 24.96 -1.59
C ALA A 183 -9.21 24.97 -2.25
N THR A 184 -10.14 25.67 -1.62
CA THR A 184 -11.48 25.89 -2.18
C THR A 184 -11.40 26.79 -3.42
N GLN A 185 -12.41 26.71 -4.29
CA GLN A 185 -12.54 27.65 -5.42
C GLN A 185 -12.60 29.12 -4.97
N HIS A 186 -13.14 29.37 -3.77
CA HIS A 186 -13.16 30.69 -3.16
C HIS A 186 -11.75 31.19 -2.83
N GLU A 187 -10.95 30.38 -2.15
CA GLU A 187 -9.54 30.69 -1.82
C GLU A 187 -8.70 30.92 -3.09
N LEU A 188 -8.87 30.06 -4.10
CA LEU A 188 -8.21 30.21 -5.39
C LEU A 188 -8.64 31.50 -6.10
N SER A 189 -9.93 31.84 -6.08
CA SER A 189 -10.45 33.08 -6.68
C SER A 189 -9.85 34.31 -6.02
N ILE A 190 -9.74 34.34 -4.69
CA ILE A 190 -9.11 35.45 -3.96
C ILE A 190 -7.63 35.54 -4.34
N MET A 191 -6.93 34.40 -4.41
CA MET A 191 -5.53 34.37 -4.84
C MET A 191 -5.36 34.95 -6.25
N TYR A 192 -6.20 34.58 -7.21
CA TYR A 192 -6.12 35.12 -8.57
C TYR A 192 -6.38 36.62 -8.61
N LYS A 193 -7.34 37.15 -7.84
CA LYS A 193 -7.59 38.60 -7.72
C LYS A 193 -6.37 39.35 -7.17
N ILE A 194 -5.72 38.78 -6.15
CA ILE A 194 -4.52 39.38 -5.56
C ILE A 194 -3.36 39.35 -6.56
N ILE A 195 -3.15 38.23 -7.25
CA ILE A 195 -2.13 38.12 -8.30
C ILE A 195 -2.38 39.16 -9.40
N GLU A 196 -3.61 39.28 -9.89
CA GLU A 196 -3.99 40.25 -10.90
C GLU A 196 -3.65 41.68 -10.45
N ALA A 197 -4.05 42.07 -9.24
CA ALA A 197 -3.75 43.39 -8.69
C ALA A 197 -2.25 43.64 -8.53
N THR A 198 -1.48 42.63 -8.10
CA THR A 198 -0.02 42.69 -8.02
C THR A 198 0.59 42.92 -9.38
N LEU A 199 0.24 42.11 -10.38
CA LEU A 199 0.82 42.17 -11.72
C LEU A 199 0.46 43.47 -12.45
N ALA A 200 -0.75 43.99 -12.25
CA ALA A 200 -1.15 45.29 -12.78
C ALA A 200 -0.35 46.45 -12.13
N THR A 201 -0.04 46.35 -10.83
CA THR A 201 0.68 47.40 -10.11
C THR A 201 2.15 47.53 -10.56
N ILE A 202 2.79 46.41 -10.88
CA ILE A 202 4.18 46.38 -11.38
C ILE A 202 4.28 46.56 -12.91
N ASP A 203 3.17 46.91 -13.57
CA ASP A 203 3.07 47.09 -15.03
C ASP A 203 3.56 45.86 -15.84
N TYR A 204 3.34 44.66 -15.31
CA TYR A 204 3.78 43.42 -15.95
C TYR A 204 2.76 42.89 -16.97
N ILE A 205 1.48 43.27 -16.85
CA ILE A 205 0.43 42.81 -17.77
C ILE A 205 0.39 43.72 -19.01
N PRO A 206 0.58 43.20 -20.24
CA PRO A 206 0.46 44.00 -21.45
C PRO A 206 -0.96 44.54 -21.65
N HIS A 207 -1.09 45.86 -21.90
CA HIS A 207 -2.38 46.53 -22.03
C HIS A 207 -3.28 45.98 -23.16
N GLU A 208 -2.69 45.44 -24.23
CA GLU A 208 -3.45 44.99 -25.40
C GLU A 208 -4.19 43.66 -25.19
N ASN A 209 -3.79 42.82 -24.21
CA ASN A 209 -4.32 41.45 -24.06
C ASN A 209 -4.39 40.93 -22.60
N GLN A 210 -4.79 41.79 -21.67
CA GLN A 210 -4.88 41.49 -20.23
C GLN A 210 -5.68 40.21 -19.90
N VAL A 211 -6.82 40.00 -20.56
CA VAL A 211 -7.70 38.83 -20.32
C VAL A 211 -6.99 37.52 -20.66
N LEU A 212 -6.25 37.46 -21.77
CA LEU A 212 -5.54 36.26 -22.20
C LEU A 212 -4.40 35.92 -21.25
N TRP A 213 -3.65 36.93 -20.79
CA TRP A 213 -2.55 36.76 -19.84
C TRP A 213 -3.03 36.21 -18.49
N LEU A 214 -4.07 36.80 -17.90
CA LEU A 214 -4.65 36.32 -16.64
C LEU A 214 -5.24 34.92 -16.77
N THR A 215 -5.85 34.61 -17.92
CA THR A 215 -6.33 33.27 -18.23
C THR A 215 -5.19 32.25 -18.28
N ASN A 216 -4.05 32.61 -18.86
CA ASN A 216 -2.87 31.74 -18.92
C ASN A 216 -2.26 31.50 -17.52
N ILE A 217 -2.18 32.53 -16.67
CA ILE A 217 -1.70 32.39 -15.29
C ILE A 217 -2.63 31.48 -14.49
N ARG A 218 -3.96 31.68 -14.62
CA ARG A 218 -4.95 30.83 -13.98
C ARG A 218 -4.80 29.38 -14.42
N ARG A 219 -4.67 29.13 -15.73
CA ARG A 219 -4.46 27.79 -16.31
C ARG A 219 -3.13 27.17 -15.90
N PHE A 220 -2.09 27.97 -15.71
CA PHE A 220 -0.80 27.49 -15.23
C PHE A 220 -0.92 27.02 -13.77
N LEU A 221 -1.44 27.87 -12.90
CA LEU A 221 -1.59 27.57 -11.47
C LEU A 221 -2.61 26.48 -11.20
N SER A 222 -3.66 26.33 -12.01
CA SER A 222 -4.65 25.27 -11.87
C SER A 222 -4.12 23.86 -12.20
N ARG A 223 -2.92 23.75 -12.79
CA ARG A 223 -2.24 22.46 -12.99
C ARG A 223 -1.59 21.94 -11.71
N LEU A 224 -1.36 22.83 -10.75
CA LEU A 224 -0.84 22.52 -9.43
C LEU A 224 -2.05 22.37 -8.52
N GLU A 225 -2.29 21.20 -7.97
CA GLU A 225 -3.39 20.95 -7.02
C GLU A 225 -3.07 21.66 -5.69
N LEU A 226 -3.20 22.99 -5.66
CA LEU A 226 -2.76 23.82 -4.54
C LEU A 226 -3.60 23.59 -3.29
N THR A 227 -2.93 23.51 -2.15
CA THR A 227 -3.52 23.47 -0.81
C THR A 227 -3.87 24.87 -0.31
N SER A 228 -4.78 24.97 0.66
CA SER A 228 -5.12 26.26 1.30
C SER A 228 -3.88 26.98 1.88
N LYS A 229 -2.90 26.22 2.35
CA LYS A 229 -1.63 26.77 2.88
C LYS A 229 -0.80 27.42 1.78
N GLU A 230 -0.65 26.77 0.64
CA GLU A 230 0.10 27.30 -0.51
C GLU A 230 -0.58 28.53 -1.10
N VAL A 231 -1.92 28.51 -1.19
CA VAL A 231 -2.70 29.69 -1.57
C VAL A 231 -2.42 30.84 -0.60
N LYS A 232 -2.48 30.63 0.72
CA LYS A 232 -2.17 31.66 1.71
C LYS A 232 -0.73 32.19 1.58
N ILE A 233 0.25 31.35 1.24
CA ILE A 233 1.64 31.78 0.99
C ILE A 233 1.72 32.71 -0.23
N ILE A 234 1.10 32.31 -1.34
CA ILE A 234 1.09 33.11 -2.58
C ILE A 234 0.38 34.45 -2.33
N GLN A 235 -0.78 34.42 -1.67
CA GLN A 235 -1.50 35.63 -1.28
C GLN A 235 -0.65 36.53 -0.39
N GLY A 236 0.03 35.96 0.62
CA GLY A 236 0.90 36.71 1.53
C GLY A 236 2.06 37.38 0.81
N PHE A 237 2.73 36.66 -0.08
CA PHE A 237 3.80 37.20 -0.93
C PHE A 237 3.31 38.39 -1.76
N CYS A 238 2.19 38.23 -2.48
CA CYS A 238 1.63 39.27 -3.33
C CYS A 238 1.15 40.49 -2.52
N ARG A 239 0.53 40.28 -1.35
CA ARG A 239 0.12 41.37 -0.44
C ARG A 239 1.34 42.13 0.10
N GLN A 240 2.40 41.42 0.50
CA GLN A 240 3.63 42.04 0.98
C GLN A 240 4.32 42.87 -0.11
N LEU A 241 4.33 42.36 -1.35
CA LEU A 241 4.88 43.08 -2.49
C LEU A 241 4.10 44.37 -2.77
N LEU A 242 2.77 44.32 -2.73
CA LEU A 242 1.92 45.49 -2.92
C LEU A 242 2.08 46.53 -1.81
N TRP A 243 2.17 46.09 -0.55
CA TRP A 243 2.46 46.95 0.59
C TRP A 243 3.80 47.68 0.40
N ALA A 244 4.86 46.97 -0.02
CA ALA A 244 6.17 47.56 -0.29
C ALA A 244 6.14 48.61 -1.42
N LEU A 245 5.21 48.48 -2.37
CA LEU A 245 4.97 49.43 -3.47
C LEU A 245 4.03 50.59 -3.08
N GLY A 246 3.63 50.70 -1.81
CA GLY A 246 2.74 51.76 -1.32
C GLY A 246 1.28 51.62 -1.76
N LYS A 247 0.84 50.40 -2.10
CA LYS A 247 -0.54 50.09 -2.50
C LYS A 247 -1.19 49.15 -1.48
N GLU A 248 -2.37 49.50 -0.99
CA GLU A 248 -3.21 48.61 -0.18
C GLU A 248 -4.34 48.03 -1.05
N ILE A 249 -4.51 46.70 -1.03
CA ILE A 249 -5.72 46.07 -1.59
C ILE A 249 -6.81 46.10 -0.51
N LYS A 250 -7.92 46.78 -0.81
CA LYS A 250 -9.17 46.61 -0.06
C LYS A 250 -9.99 45.48 -0.69
N LEU A 251 -9.76 44.24 -0.24
CA LEU A 251 -10.73 43.16 -0.51
C LEU A 251 -11.96 43.41 0.37
N SER A 252 -13.16 43.18 -0.16
CA SER A 252 -14.38 43.43 0.60
C SER A 252 -14.44 42.47 1.79
N SER A 253 -14.81 42.96 2.97
CA SER A 253 -14.82 42.22 4.25
C SER A 253 -15.79 41.02 4.30
N GLN A 254 -16.50 40.76 3.21
CA GLN A 254 -17.34 39.57 3.02
C GLN A 254 -16.57 38.39 2.39
N GLU A 255 -15.42 38.63 1.76
CA GLU A 255 -14.62 37.60 1.07
C GLU A 255 -13.61 36.89 1.99
N GLU A 256 -13.27 37.46 3.16
CA GLU A 256 -12.29 36.89 4.10
C GLU A 256 -12.90 36.02 5.23
N LYS A 257 -14.22 35.84 5.28
CA LYS A 257 -14.83 34.96 6.29
C LYS A 257 -14.57 33.49 5.95
N GLU A 258 -13.71 32.86 6.73
CA GLU A 258 -13.53 31.40 6.77
C GLU A 258 -14.89 30.70 6.96
N PRO A 259 -15.19 29.59 6.26
CA PRO A 259 -16.19 28.67 6.75
C PRO A 259 -15.62 28.09 8.04
N GLN A 260 -16.22 28.45 9.18
CA GLN A 260 -16.02 27.75 10.45
C GLN A 260 -16.27 26.26 10.20
N SER A 261 -15.21 25.47 10.12
CA SER A 261 -15.31 24.03 10.26
C SER A 261 -15.82 23.78 11.67
N ASP A 262 -17.01 23.19 11.75
CA ASP A 262 -17.61 22.69 12.97
C ASP A 262 -16.58 21.81 13.69
N ARG A 263 -15.93 22.37 14.72
CA ARG A 263 -15.13 21.59 15.67
C ARG A 263 -16.13 20.97 16.62
N SER A 264 -16.70 19.83 16.22
CA SER A 264 -17.19 18.87 17.19
C SER A 264 -15.97 18.34 17.96
N GLU A 265 -15.78 18.89 19.15
CA GLU A 265 -14.96 18.32 20.21
C GLU A 265 -15.45 16.88 20.48
N GLU A 266 -14.73 15.87 20.00
CA GLU A 266 -14.77 14.55 20.62
C GLU A 266 -13.56 14.43 21.54
N THR A 267 -13.93 14.47 22.82
CA THR A 267 -13.09 14.41 24.00
C THR A 267 -12.38 13.05 24.03
N TYR A 268 -11.05 13.04 23.89
CA TYR A 268 -10.24 11.91 24.35
C TYR A 268 -10.22 11.96 25.88
N GLN A 269 -11.14 11.21 26.49
CA GLN A 269 -11.13 10.96 27.92
C GLN A 269 -10.04 9.90 28.20
N THR A 270 -8.96 10.35 28.83
CA THR A 270 -7.92 9.51 29.40
C THR A 270 -8.47 8.80 30.64
N ASP A 271 -8.78 7.50 30.51
CA ASP A 271 -9.09 6.64 31.65
C ASP A 271 -7.86 5.83 32.08
N LYS A 272 -7.30 6.23 33.23
CA LYS A 272 -6.86 5.43 34.40
C LYS A 272 -5.77 6.21 35.18
N PRO A 273 -5.70 6.12 36.52
CA PRO A 273 -5.94 4.89 37.31
C PRO A 273 -6.69 5.04 38.65
N SER A 274 -7.25 3.93 39.11
CA SER A 274 -7.34 3.48 40.51
C SER A 274 -7.43 1.96 40.52
#